data_AF-A0A9E2HG08-F1
#
_entry.id   AF-A0A9E2HG08-F1
#
_cell.length_a   1.000
_cell.length_b   1.000
_cell.length_c   1.000
_cell.angle_alpha   90.00
_cell.angle_beta   90.00
_cell.angle_gamma   90.00
#
_symmetry.space_group_name_H-M   'P 1'
#
loop_
_entity.id
_entity.type
_entity.pdbx_description
1 polymer ?
#
loop_
_entity_poly.entity_id
_entity_poly.type
_entity_poly.pdbx_seq_one_letter_code
_entity_poly.pdbx_strand_id
1 'polypeptide(L)'
;MSLRTALVAAAVLALAAPAFAQEAPAADPAAAAAAQAEAAFEARAEAFQQAMGEMQGEMQAALTAAGTDQVKANADMDAIAARYQPRADAFANELDAFLTSQMPVMPPEAQAQMAQMGPMVRAQITGAPASIKAGLIQAAAAPAAPQ
;
A
#
# COMPACT_ATOMS: atom_id res chain seq x y z
N MET A 1 -51.08 1.23 -33.62
CA MET A 1 -52.01 1.62 -32.54
C MET A 1 -51.65 0.85 -31.29
N SER A 2 -51.51 1.57 -30.18
CA SER A 2 -51.23 1.05 -28.84
C SER A 2 -52.46 0.37 -28.23
N LEU A 3 -52.25 -0.74 -27.52
CA LEU A 3 -53.02 -1.17 -26.33
C LEU A 3 -52.00 -1.85 -25.41
N ARG A 4 -51.46 -1.16 -24.39
CA ARG A 4 -52.01 -0.86 -23.06
C ARG A 4 -52.27 -2.11 -22.19
N THR A 5 -51.50 -2.15 -21.10
CA THR A 5 -51.85 -2.59 -19.73
C THR A 5 -52.12 -4.06 -19.44
N ALA A 6 -51.23 -4.68 -18.65
CA ALA A 6 -51.50 -5.18 -17.28
C ALA A 6 -50.40 -6.22 -16.91
N LEU A 7 -49.52 -5.96 -15.93
CA LEU A 7 -49.70 -6.11 -14.48
C LEU A 7 -49.17 -7.48 -13.98
N VAL A 8 -48.01 -7.39 -13.33
CA VAL A 8 -47.43 -8.19 -12.23
C VAL A 8 -48.24 -9.40 -11.75
N ALA A 9 -47.59 -10.57 -11.64
CA ALA A 9 -47.63 -11.42 -10.43
C ALA A 9 -46.70 -12.63 -10.57
N ALA A 10 -45.77 -12.75 -9.63
CA ALA A 10 -44.97 -13.94 -9.39
C ALA A 10 -45.85 -15.12 -8.93
N ALA A 11 -45.52 -16.33 -9.35
CA ALA A 11 -45.70 -17.53 -8.54
C ALA A 11 -44.83 -18.67 -9.08
N VAL A 12 -43.88 -19.06 -8.23
CA VAL A 12 -42.98 -20.21 -8.32
C VAL A 12 -43.79 -21.51 -8.33
N LEU A 13 -43.47 -22.48 -9.20
CA LEU A 13 -43.40 -23.90 -8.82
C LEU A 13 -42.74 -24.77 -9.90
N ALA A 14 -41.54 -25.22 -9.54
CA ALA A 14 -40.81 -26.43 -9.90
C ALA A 14 -41.30 -27.28 -11.08
N LEU A 15 -40.40 -27.56 -12.04
CA LEU A 15 -40.06 -28.93 -12.45
C LEU A 15 -38.80 -28.96 -13.35
N ALA A 16 -37.84 -29.80 -12.96
CA ALA A 16 -36.83 -30.47 -13.80
C ALA A 16 -35.93 -29.61 -14.72
N ALA A 17 -34.83 -29.09 -14.17
CA ALA A 17 -33.69 -28.63 -14.96
C ALA A 17 -32.61 -29.74 -15.02
N PRO A 18 -32.05 -30.10 -16.19
CA PRO A 18 -30.74 -30.73 -16.23
C PRO A 18 -29.72 -29.66 -15.86
N ALA A 19 -29.46 -29.58 -14.56
CA ALA A 19 -28.38 -28.78 -14.01
C ALA A 19 -27.06 -29.40 -14.44
N PHE A 20 -26.46 -28.86 -15.51
CA PHE A 20 -25.01 -28.68 -15.50
C PHE A 20 -24.71 -27.48 -14.59
N ALA A 21 -25.01 -27.64 -13.30
CA ALA A 21 -24.40 -26.85 -12.27
C ALA A 21 -22.95 -27.31 -12.21
N GLN A 22 -22.08 -26.59 -12.91
CA GLN A 22 -20.73 -26.45 -12.42
C GLN A 22 -20.90 -25.76 -11.06
N GLU A 23 -20.97 -26.55 -9.99
CA GLU A 23 -20.71 -26.09 -8.63
C GLU A 23 -19.32 -25.47 -8.65
N ALA A 24 -19.26 -24.18 -9.02
CA ALA A 24 -18.20 -23.34 -8.54
C ALA A 24 -18.25 -23.45 -7.02
N PRO A 25 -17.14 -23.82 -6.35
CA PRO A 25 -17.11 -23.87 -4.90
C PRO A 25 -17.68 -22.56 -4.36
N ALA A 26 -18.59 -22.63 -3.40
CA ALA A 26 -19.05 -21.44 -2.72
C ALA A 26 -17.81 -20.68 -2.22
N ALA A 27 -17.57 -19.49 -2.75
CA ALA A 27 -16.41 -18.69 -2.38
C ALA A 27 -16.49 -18.41 -0.88
N ASP A 28 -15.47 -18.80 -0.14
CA ASP A 28 -15.38 -18.51 1.29
C ASP A 28 -15.43 -16.98 1.48
N PRO A 29 -16.42 -16.46 2.22
CA PRO A 29 -16.60 -15.01 2.37
C PRO A 29 -15.38 -14.35 3.06
N ALA A 30 -14.64 -15.07 3.90
CA ALA A 30 -13.40 -14.55 4.50
C ALA A 30 -12.28 -14.46 3.46
N ALA A 31 -12.18 -15.43 2.55
CA ALA A 31 -11.22 -15.37 1.44
C ALA A 31 -11.56 -14.24 0.46
N ALA A 32 -12.84 -14.01 0.16
CA ALA A 32 -13.27 -12.92 -0.70
C ALA A 32 -13.03 -11.53 -0.08
N ALA A 33 -13.17 -11.40 1.24
CA ALA A 33 -12.83 -10.18 1.97
C ALA A 33 -11.31 -9.93 2.01
N ALA A 34 -10.52 -10.99 2.24
CA ALA A 34 -9.07 -10.93 2.24
C ALA A 34 -8.51 -10.49 0.87
N ALA A 35 -9.05 -11.01 -0.24
CA ALA A 35 -8.64 -10.61 -1.58
C ALA A 35 -8.94 -9.14 -1.89
N GLN A 36 -10.08 -8.62 -1.42
CA GLN A 36 -10.40 -7.19 -1.56
C GLN A 36 -9.48 -6.31 -0.71
N ALA A 37 -9.17 -6.73 0.51
CA ALA A 37 -8.21 -6.03 1.37
C ALA A 37 -6.81 -6.00 0.75
N GLU A 38 -6.39 -7.07 0.07
CA GLU A 38 -5.12 -7.14 -0.65
C GLU A 38 -5.07 -6.17 -1.83
N ALA A 39 -6.07 -6.18 -2.72
CA ALA A 39 -6.13 -5.23 -3.82
C ALA A 39 -6.16 -3.76 -3.35
N ALA A 40 -6.87 -3.47 -2.25
CA ALA A 40 -6.89 -2.14 -1.65
C ALA A 40 -5.52 -1.75 -1.06
N PHE A 41 -4.85 -2.69 -0.40
CA PHE A 41 -3.53 -2.47 0.19
C PHE A 41 -2.45 -2.27 -0.89
N GLU A 42 -2.48 -3.03 -1.98
CA GLU A 42 -1.56 -2.86 -3.13
C GLU A 42 -1.66 -1.44 -3.71
N ALA A 43 -2.88 -0.95 -3.95
CA ALA A 43 -3.08 0.42 -4.45
C ALA A 43 -2.51 1.48 -3.48
N ARG A 44 -2.57 1.23 -2.17
CA ARG A 44 -1.95 2.11 -1.15
C ARG A 44 -0.44 2.01 -1.16
N ALA A 45 0.11 0.81 -1.33
CA ALA A 45 1.55 0.59 -1.43
C ALA A 45 2.13 1.31 -2.66
N GLU A 46 1.48 1.24 -3.82
CA GLU A 46 1.87 1.97 -5.02
C GLU A 46 1.86 3.49 -4.78
N ALA A 47 0.81 4.02 -4.16
CA ALA A 47 0.73 5.44 -3.81
C ALA A 47 1.83 5.88 -2.83
N PHE A 48 2.17 5.02 -1.87
CA PHE A 48 3.29 5.26 -0.95
C PHE A 48 4.63 5.26 -1.68
N GLN A 49 4.87 4.30 -2.57
CA GLN A 49 6.08 4.24 -3.39
C GLN A 49 6.25 5.47 -4.27
N GLN A 50 5.17 5.92 -4.93
CA GLN A 50 5.19 7.16 -5.71
C GLN A 50 5.56 8.36 -4.83
N ALA A 51 4.97 8.47 -3.65
CA ALA A 51 5.28 9.54 -2.72
C ALA A 51 6.75 9.53 -2.25
N MET A 52 7.32 8.36 -1.97
CA MET A 52 8.74 8.26 -1.61
C MET A 52 9.66 8.64 -2.79
N GLY A 53 9.26 8.31 -4.02
CA GLY A 53 9.96 8.74 -5.23
C GLY A 53 9.90 10.26 -5.44
N GLU A 54 8.73 10.87 -5.25
CA GLU A 54 8.55 12.33 -5.28
C GLU A 54 9.44 13.01 -4.23
N MET A 55 9.42 12.49 -3.00
CA MET A 55 10.25 12.99 -1.91
C MET A 55 11.74 12.90 -2.24
N GLN A 56 12.21 11.78 -2.80
CA GLN A 56 13.59 11.62 -3.23
C GLN A 56 13.98 12.67 -4.29
N GLY A 57 13.10 12.91 -5.26
CA GLY A 57 13.27 13.95 -6.27
C GLY A 57 13.34 15.36 -5.68
N GLU A 58 12.43 15.70 -4.75
CA GLU A 58 12.45 16.97 -4.02
C GLU A 58 13.76 17.15 -3.23
N MET A 59 14.22 16.10 -2.54
CA MET A 59 15.47 16.14 -1.77
C MET A 59 16.70 16.29 -2.67
N GLN A 60 16.73 15.63 -3.82
CA GLN A 60 17.83 15.77 -4.78
C GLN A 60 17.86 17.17 -5.41
N ALA A 61 16.69 17.75 -5.69
CA ALA A 61 16.57 19.13 -6.14
C ALA A 61 17.05 20.12 -5.06
N ALA A 62 16.67 19.91 -3.80
CA ALA A 62 17.12 20.72 -2.67
C ALA A 62 18.63 20.65 -2.47
N LEU A 63 19.21 19.44 -2.54
CA LEU A 63 20.66 19.21 -2.49
C LEU A 63 21.38 19.97 -3.62
N THR A 64 20.86 19.89 -4.84
CA THR A 64 21.43 20.61 -6.00
C THR A 64 21.33 22.13 -5.82
N ALA A 65 20.19 22.63 -5.34
CA ALA A 65 19.95 24.05 -5.12
C ALA A 65 20.80 24.64 -3.99
N ALA A 66 21.16 23.85 -2.99
CA ALA A 66 22.04 24.25 -1.91
C ALA A 66 23.52 24.34 -2.33
N GLY A 67 23.91 23.67 -3.42
CA GLY A 67 25.29 23.70 -3.92
C GLY A 67 26.29 23.17 -2.90
N THR A 68 27.24 24.00 -2.47
CA THR A 68 28.25 23.64 -1.46
C THR A 68 27.80 23.88 -0.02
N ASP A 69 26.62 24.48 0.20
CA ASP A 69 26.09 24.74 1.54
C ASP A 69 25.42 23.48 2.12
N GLN A 70 26.20 22.68 2.82
CA GLN A 70 25.73 21.45 3.45
C GLN A 70 24.72 21.70 4.58
N VAL A 71 24.78 22.86 5.25
CA VAL A 71 23.86 23.19 6.33
C VAL A 71 22.48 23.46 5.74
N LYS A 72 22.42 24.25 4.67
CA LYS A 72 21.20 24.48 3.90
C LYS A 72 20.64 23.19 3.30
N ALA A 73 21.48 22.38 2.67
CA ALA A 73 21.04 21.10 2.09
C ALA A 73 20.38 20.19 3.14
N ASN A 74 21.02 20.04 4.31
CA ASN A 74 20.44 19.24 5.39
C ASN A 74 19.12 19.81 5.90
N ALA A 75 19.04 21.12 6.14
CA ALA A 75 17.83 21.76 6.63
C ALA A 75 16.65 21.62 5.66
N ASP A 76 16.89 21.80 4.36
CA ASP A 76 15.86 21.64 3.33
C ASP A 76 15.41 20.17 3.23
N MET A 77 16.34 19.22 3.24
CA MET A 77 16.02 17.79 3.22
C MET A 77 15.27 17.35 4.48
N ASP A 78 15.60 17.90 5.66
CA ASP A 78 14.85 17.64 6.90
C ASP A 78 13.42 18.17 6.82
N ALA A 79 13.24 19.38 6.29
CA ALA A 79 11.91 19.94 6.07
C ALA A 79 11.09 19.08 5.08
N ILE A 80 11.72 18.56 4.03
CA ILE A 80 11.08 17.64 3.08
C ILE A 80 10.73 16.32 3.80
N ALA A 81 11.68 15.68 4.49
CA ALA A 81 11.42 14.43 5.22
C ALA A 81 10.25 14.59 6.21
N ALA A 82 10.22 15.68 6.97
CA ALA A 82 9.14 15.97 7.92
C ALA A 82 7.76 16.11 7.27
N ARG A 83 7.68 16.62 6.02
CA ARG A 83 6.42 16.69 5.26
C ARG A 83 5.91 15.31 4.85
N TYR A 84 6.81 14.37 4.58
CA TYR A 84 6.45 13.01 4.14
C TYR A 84 6.32 12.01 5.30
N GLN A 85 6.84 12.34 6.49
CA GLN A 85 6.77 11.49 7.68
C GLN A 85 5.33 11.03 8.02
N PRO A 86 4.30 11.90 8.04
CA PRO A 86 2.94 11.48 8.34
C PRO A 86 2.38 10.47 7.34
N ARG A 87 2.87 10.50 6.08
CA ARG A 87 2.46 9.57 5.04
C ARG A 87 3.09 8.19 5.26
N ALA A 88 4.33 8.13 5.70
CA ALA A 88 4.98 6.88 6.12
C ALA A 88 4.30 6.28 7.35
N ASP A 89 3.98 7.10 8.35
CA ASP A 89 3.25 6.65 9.54
C ASP A 89 1.85 6.14 9.19
N ALA A 90 1.14 6.82 8.29
CA ALA A 90 -0.16 6.39 7.81
C ALA A 90 -0.08 5.04 7.08
N PHE A 91 0.87 4.87 6.15
CA PHE A 91 1.05 3.61 5.44
C PHE A 91 1.41 2.45 6.39
N ALA A 92 2.23 2.71 7.41
CA ALA A 92 2.52 1.71 8.43
C ALA A 92 1.27 1.27 9.23
N ASN A 93 0.36 2.20 9.53
CA ASN A 93 -0.93 1.86 10.14
C ASN A 93 -1.84 1.08 9.17
N GLU A 94 -1.83 1.41 7.88
CA GLU A 94 -2.56 0.65 6.86
C GLU A 94 -2.02 -0.78 6.72
N LEU A 95 -0.71 -0.99 6.84
CA LEU A 95 -0.12 -2.33 6.89
C LEU A 95 -0.64 -3.12 8.08
N ASP A 96 -0.63 -2.57 9.30
CA ASP A 96 -1.15 -3.28 10.48
C ASP A 96 -2.64 -3.65 10.32
N ALA A 97 -3.44 -2.74 9.75
CA ALA A 97 -4.85 -2.99 9.44
C ALA A 97 -5.01 -4.11 8.39
N PHE A 98 -4.20 -4.08 7.33
CA PHE A 98 -4.17 -5.13 6.31
C PHE A 98 -3.81 -6.48 6.93
N LEU A 99 -2.73 -6.56 7.72
CA LEU A 99 -2.33 -7.80 8.38
C LEU A 99 -3.43 -8.35 9.28
N THR A 100 -4.10 -7.47 10.03
CA THR A 100 -5.26 -7.85 10.86
C THR A 100 -6.40 -8.44 10.02
N SER A 101 -6.66 -7.89 8.84
CA SER A 101 -7.68 -8.41 7.91
C SER A 101 -7.32 -9.78 7.33
N GLN A 102 -6.03 -10.11 7.23
CA GLN A 102 -5.53 -11.39 6.72
C GLN A 102 -5.45 -12.48 7.80
N MET A 103 -5.48 -12.12 9.09
CA MET A 103 -5.40 -13.09 10.20
C MET A 103 -6.37 -14.29 10.09
N PRO A 104 -7.64 -14.13 9.68
CA PRO A 104 -8.58 -15.25 9.59
C PRO A 104 -8.25 -16.29 8.53
N VAL A 105 -7.51 -15.89 7.49
CA VAL A 105 -7.12 -16.75 6.35
C VAL A 105 -5.66 -17.20 6.42
N MET A 106 -4.90 -16.70 7.40
CA MET A 106 -3.48 -16.95 7.54
C MET A 106 -3.17 -18.13 8.46
N PRO A 107 -2.23 -19.03 8.10
CA PRO A 107 -1.82 -20.12 8.98
C PRO A 107 -1.12 -19.62 10.25
N PRO A 108 -1.20 -20.35 11.36
CA PRO A 108 -0.70 -19.90 12.67
C PRO A 108 0.81 -19.62 12.68
N GLU A 109 1.61 -20.36 11.91
CA GLU A 109 3.05 -20.11 11.76
C GLU A 109 3.33 -18.74 11.11
N ALA A 110 2.56 -18.37 10.10
CA ALA A 110 2.70 -17.08 9.43
C ALA A 110 2.26 -15.92 10.35
N GLN A 111 1.20 -16.12 11.15
CA GLN A 111 0.81 -15.13 12.16
C GLN A 111 1.94 -14.89 13.19
N ALA A 112 2.57 -15.97 13.67
CA ALA A 112 3.69 -15.88 14.60
C ALA A 112 4.91 -15.17 13.97
N GLN A 113 5.21 -15.45 12.70
CA GLN A 113 6.27 -14.78 11.97
C GLN A 113 5.99 -13.27 11.81
N MET A 114 4.76 -12.90 11.46
CA MET A 114 4.38 -11.49 11.35
C MET A 114 4.42 -10.78 12.69
N ALA A 115 4.02 -11.43 13.78
CA ALA A 115 4.14 -10.84 15.12
C ALA A 115 5.60 -10.53 15.49
N GLN A 116 6.56 -11.35 15.02
CA GLN A 116 7.99 -11.10 15.23
C GLN A 116 8.55 -10.03 14.28
N MET A 117 8.16 -10.04 13.01
CA MET A 117 8.72 -9.14 11.99
C MET A 117 8.01 -7.79 11.90
N GLY A 118 6.76 -7.70 12.32
CA GLY A 118 5.89 -6.52 12.20
C GLY A 118 6.52 -5.23 12.73
N PRO A 119 7.06 -5.21 13.97
CA PRO A 119 7.72 -4.01 14.50
C PRO A 119 8.91 -3.55 13.66
N MET A 120 9.67 -4.49 13.09
CA MET A 120 10.82 -4.19 12.25
C MET A 120 10.39 -3.65 10.88
N VAL A 121 9.38 -4.25 10.25
CA VAL A 121 8.81 -3.76 8.99
C VAL A 121 8.20 -2.36 9.18
N ARG A 122 7.45 -2.16 10.27
CA ARG A 122 6.90 -0.85 10.65
C ARG A 122 8.00 0.20 10.80
N ALA A 123 9.08 -0.13 11.52
CA ALA A 123 10.22 0.77 11.70
C ALA A 123 10.93 1.09 10.37
N GLN A 124 11.01 0.13 9.44
CA GLN A 124 11.56 0.39 8.11
C GLN A 124 10.69 1.36 7.30
N ILE A 125 9.37 1.20 7.35
CA ILE A 125 8.43 2.08 6.66
C ILE A 125 8.51 3.49 7.22
N THR A 126 8.41 3.64 8.54
CA THR A 126 8.45 4.97 9.18
C THR A 126 9.84 5.61 9.12
N GLY A 127 10.89 4.80 9.03
CA GLY A 127 12.27 5.25 8.82
C GLY A 127 12.66 5.52 7.37
N ALA A 128 11.80 5.24 6.40
CA ALA A 128 12.12 5.38 4.98
C ALA A 128 12.53 6.82 4.59
N PRO A 129 11.83 7.89 5.05
CA PRO A 129 12.24 9.27 4.74
C PRO A 129 13.67 9.62 5.19
N ALA A 130 14.03 9.23 6.42
CA ALA A 130 15.36 9.44 6.95
C ALA A 130 16.43 8.62 6.21
N SER A 131 16.08 7.39 5.83
CA SER A 131 16.98 6.50 5.09
C SER A 131 17.28 7.03 3.69
N ILE A 132 16.27 7.57 2.99
CA ILE A 132 16.43 8.20 1.67
C ILE A 132 17.31 9.45 1.78
N LYS A 133 17.09 10.31 2.79
CA LYS A 133 17.96 11.45 3.06
C LYS A 133 19.42 11.01 3.24
N ALA A 134 19.67 10.03 4.11
CA ALA A 134 21.01 9.53 4.38
C ALA A 134 21.70 8.99 3.12
N GLY A 135 20.98 8.22 2.30
CA GLY A 135 21.48 7.70 1.03
C GLY A 135 21.85 8.80 0.03
N LEU A 136 21.05 9.86 -0.06
CA LEU A 136 21.35 11.01 -0.92
C LEU A 136 22.59 11.79 -0.46
N ILE A 137 22.74 12.02 0.84
CA ILE A 137 23.93 12.67 1.40
C ILE A 137 25.18 11.83 1.14
N GLN A 138 25.09 10.52 1.36
CA GLN A 138 26.20 9.60 1.09
C GLN A 138 26.58 9.59 -0.39
N ALA A 139 25.59 9.59 -1.28
CA ALA A 139 25.81 9.67 -2.74
C ALA A 139 26.47 10.99 -3.15
N ALA A 140 26.09 12.11 -2.51
CA ALA A 140 26.68 13.42 -2.75
C ALA A 140 28.13 13.54 -2.26
N ALA A 141 28.47 12.82 -1.20
CA ALA A 141 29.83 12.79 -0.63
C ALA A 141 30.79 11.84 -1.37
N ALA A 142 30.27 10.95 -2.22
CA ALA A 142 31.11 10.09 -3.05
C ALA A 142 31.88 10.96 -4.07
N PRO A 143 33.21 10.80 -4.19
CA PRO A 143 33.97 11.56 -5.18
C PRO A 143 33.45 11.22 -6.58
N ALA A 144 33.14 12.26 -7.37
CA ALA A 144 32.88 12.08 -8.79
C ALA A 144 34.11 11.39 -9.40
N ALA A 145 33.96 10.16 -9.85
CA ALA A 145 35.03 9.46 -10.55
C ALA A 145 35.43 10.32 -11.77
N PRO A 146 36.74 10.56 -12.00
CA PRO A 146 37.18 11.28 -13.19
C PRO A 146 36.75 10.48 -14.42
N GLN A 147 35.89 11.10 -15.25
CA GLN A 147 35.60 10.66 -16.63
C GLN A 147 36.81 10.98 -17.51
#